data_AF-A0A968WZG9-F1
#
_entry.id   AF-A0A968WZG9-F1
#
_cell.length_a   1.000
_cell.length_b   1.000
_cell.length_c   1.000
_cell.angle_alpha   90.00
_cell.angle_beta   90.00
_cell.angle_gamma   90.00
#
_symmetry.space_group_name_H-M   'P 1'
#
loop_
_entity.id
_entity.type
_entity.pdbx_description
1 polymer ?
#
loop_
_entity_poly.entity_id
_entity_poly.type
_entity_poly.pdbx_seq_one_letter_code
_entity_poly.pdbx_strand_id
1 'polypeptide(L)'
;MRTYKPDVLNLQYQAAAYQMHPAINLLPAALNKSVPTVVTFHDLREPYLFPKAGPFRRKAILGMARGAAATVVTNVEDRDDLLREQIANVHLIPIGSNIAPADLAAFDGAAWRAAKAIPPDTTLIGY
;
A
#
# COMPACT_ATOMS: atom_id res chain seq x y z
N MET A 1 5.16 -0.11 -32.20
CA MET A 1 5.46 -1.52 -31.87
C MET A 1 5.70 -1.59 -30.36
N ARG A 2 5.11 -2.56 -29.63
CA ARG A 2 5.29 -2.69 -28.17
C ARG A 2 6.62 -3.42 -27.92
N THR A 3 7.57 -2.78 -27.25
CA THR A 3 8.95 -3.30 -27.06
C THR A 3 9.03 -4.40 -25.99
N TYR A 4 8.00 -4.54 -25.15
CA TYR A 4 7.93 -5.51 -24.06
C TYR A 4 6.61 -6.30 -24.12
N LYS A 5 6.68 -7.59 -23.81
CA LYS A 5 5.55 -8.53 -23.69
C LYS A 5 5.59 -9.17 -22.30
N PRO A 6 5.07 -8.49 -21.26
CA PRO A 6 5.07 -9.05 -19.91
C PRO A 6 4.05 -10.19 -19.81
N ASP A 7 4.41 -11.24 -19.05
CA ASP A 7 3.47 -12.32 -18.70
C ASP A 7 2.46 -11.88 -17.63
N VAL A 8 2.86 -10.93 -16.77
CA VAL A 8 2.03 -10.33 -15.72
C VAL A 8 2.36 -8.85 -15.61
N LEU A 9 1.32 -8.02 -15.43
CA LEU A 9 1.47 -6.62 -15.05
C LEU A 9 1.14 -6.47 -13.55
N ASN A 10 2.07 -5.98 -12.75
CA ASN A 10 1.80 -5.62 -11.35
C ASN A 10 1.79 -4.10 -11.19
N LEU A 11 0.60 -3.53 -10.95
CA LEU A 11 0.41 -2.12 -10.68
C LEU A 11 0.57 -1.84 -9.19
N GLN A 12 1.63 -1.12 -8.82
CA GLN A 12 1.82 -0.58 -7.47
C GLN A 12 0.98 0.69 -7.33
N TYR A 13 -0.16 0.61 -6.64
CA TYR A 13 -1.12 1.70 -6.56
C TYR A 13 -1.11 2.38 -5.19
N GLN A 14 -0.92 3.69 -5.23
CA GLN A 14 -1.17 4.59 -4.11
C GLN A 14 -2.05 5.74 -4.59
N ALA A 15 -3.22 5.92 -3.97
CA ALA A 15 -4.22 6.86 -4.45
C ALA A 15 -3.69 8.31 -4.52
N ALA A 16 -2.82 8.70 -3.58
CA ALA A 16 -2.21 10.02 -3.54
C ALA A 16 -1.23 10.23 -4.70
N ALA A 17 -0.42 9.22 -5.01
CA ALA A 17 0.58 9.27 -6.07
C ALA A 17 -0.06 9.44 -7.46
N TYR A 18 -1.19 8.77 -7.69
CA TYR A 18 -1.91 8.84 -8.97
C TYR A 18 -3.03 9.86 -9.01
N GLN A 19 -3.30 10.57 -7.90
CA GLN A 19 -4.42 11.50 -7.77
C GLN A 19 -5.77 10.91 -8.21
N MET A 20 -5.95 9.60 -8.04
CA MET A 20 -7.12 8.84 -8.52
C MET A 20 -7.38 8.99 -10.04
N HIS A 21 -6.34 9.21 -10.85
CA HIS A 21 -6.50 9.47 -12.29
C HIS A 21 -7.29 8.35 -12.99
N PRO A 22 -8.39 8.65 -13.71
CA PRO A 22 -9.28 7.63 -14.26
C PRO A 22 -8.58 6.60 -15.16
N ALA A 23 -7.60 7.04 -15.96
CA ALA A 23 -6.86 6.13 -16.83
C ALA A 23 -6.13 5.03 -16.06
N ILE A 24 -5.64 5.31 -14.86
CA ILE A 24 -4.98 4.31 -14.01
C ILE A 24 -6.01 3.42 -13.33
N ASN A 25 -7.11 3.99 -12.85
CA ASN A 25 -8.18 3.22 -12.19
C ASN A 25 -8.88 2.22 -13.11
N LEU A 26 -8.97 2.55 -14.40
CA LEU A 26 -9.56 1.69 -15.43
C LEU A 26 -8.54 0.73 -16.06
N LEU A 27 -7.25 0.92 -15.80
CA LEU A 27 -6.17 0.16 -16.45
C LEU A 27 -6.27 -1.35 -16.21
N PRO A 28 -6.55 -1.85 -14.99
CA PRO A 28 -6.63 -3.29 -14.76
C PRO A 28 -7.73 -3.93 -15.58
N ALA A 29 -8.94 -3.35 -15.58
CA ALA A 29 -10.05 -3.88 -16.38
C ALA A 29 -9.74 -3.88 -17.88
N ALA A 30 -9.01 -2.87 -18.37
CA ALA A 30 -8.63 -2.75 -19.78
C ALA A 30 -7.58 -3.79 -20.21
N LEU A 31 -6.63 -4.12 -19.33
CA LEU A 31 -5.48 -4.96 -19.69
C LEU A 31 -5.62 -6.42 -19.25
N ASN A 32 -6.40 -6.71 -18.21
CA ASN A 32 -6.46 -8.03 -17.59
C ASN A 32 -6.87 -9.16 -18.55
N LYS A 33 -7.64 -8.83 -19.60
CA LYS A 33 -8.03 -9.80 -20.65
C LYS A 33 -6.89 -10.22 -21.57
N SER A 34 -5.83 -9.42 -21.65
CA SER A 34 -4.68 -9.67 -22.55
C SER A 34 -3.41 -9.99 -21.78
N VAL A 35 -3.21 -9.39 -20.61
CA VAL A 35 -2.10 -9.66 -19.69
C VAL A 35 -2.69 -9.64 -18.28
N PRO A 36 -2.60 -10.74 -17.51
CA PRO A 36 -3.03 -10.78 -16.11
C PRO A 36 -2.49 -9.56 -15.36
N THR A 37 -3.40 -8.74 -14.84
CA THR A 37 -3.05 -7.49 -14.18
C THR A 37 -3.35 -7.60 -12.69
N VAL A 38 -2.31 -7.62 -11.88
CA VAL A 38 -2.37 -7.59 -10.42
C VAL A 38 -2.28 -6.14 -9.96
N VAL A 39 -3.04 -5.78 -8.93
CA VAL A 39 -2.93 -4.46 -8.30
C VAL A 39 -2.50 -4.64 -6.85
N THR A 40 -1.40 -4.01 -6.48
CA THR A 40 -0.97 -3.92 -5.09
C THR A 40 -1.40 -2.56 -4.54
N PHE A 41 -2.31 -2.56 -3.55
CA PHE A 41 -2.75 -1.36 -2.85
C PHE A 41 -1.84 -1.11 -1.65
N HIS A 42 -1.16 0.04 -1.62
CA HIS A 42 -0.35 0.45 -0.47
C HIS A 42 -1.20 0.97 0.70
N ASP A 43 -2.36 1.52 0.36
CA ASP A 43 -3.46 1.82 1.25
C ASP A 43 -4.75 1.88 0.41
N LEU A 44 -5.89 1.52 1.01
CA LEU A 44 -7.21 1.83 0.44
C LEU A 44 -7.72 3.20 0.93
N ARG A 45 -6.91 3.89 1.74
CA ARG A 45 -7.27 5.15 2.35
C ARG A 45 -7.42 6.21 1.27
N GLU A 46 -8.40 7.06 1.50
CA GLU A 46 -8.62 8.18 0.61
C GLU A 46 -7.53 9.23 0.87
N PRO A 47 -6.76 9.65 -0.14
CA PRO A 47 -5.96 10.85 -0.02
C PRO A 47 -6.93 12.01 0.24
N TYR A 48 -6.52 12.96 1.08
CA TYR A 48 -7.29 14.16 1.41
C TYR A 48 -7.34 15.15 0.23
N LEU A 49 -7.67 14.69 -0.98
CA LEU A 49 -7.56 15.48 -2.22
C LEU A 49 -8.77 16.40 -2.43
N PHE A 50 -9.90 16.17 -1.76
CA PHE A 50 -11.11 17.01 -1.81
C PHE A 50 -12.07 16.58 -0.69
N PRO A 51 -12.64 17.50 0.10
CA PRO A 51 -13.54 17.17 1.22
C PRO A 51 -14.90 16.56 0.83
N LYS A 52 -15.20 16.34 -0.47
CA LYS A 52 -16.56 15.94 -0.94
C LYS A 52 -16.62 14.77 -1.94
N ALA A 53 -15.53 14.04 -2.19
CA ALA A 53 -15.51 12.99 -3.21
C ALA A 53 -15.75 11.54 -2.69
N GLY A 54 -16.19 11.38 -1.43
CA GLY A 54 -16.26 10.10 -0.70
C GLY A 54 -16.68 8.87 -1.52
N PRO A 55 -17.97 8.65 -1.82
CA PRO A 55 -18.43 7.40 -2.43
C PRO A 55 -17.87 7.13 -3.83
N PHE A 56 -17.49 8.17 -4.59
CA PHE A 56 -16.90 7.99 -5.92
C PHE A 56 -15.48 7.41 -5.85
N ARG A 57 -14.72 7.75 -4.81
CA ARG A 57 -13.37 7.21 -4.61
C ARG A 57 -13.41 5.75 -4.24
N ARG A 58 -14.23 5.38 -3.26
CA ARG A 58 -14.41 3.97 -2.90
C ARG A 58 -14.87 3.14 -4.11
N LYS A 59 -15.81 3.66 -4.90
CA LYS A 59 -16.22 3.00 -6.15
C LYS A 59 -15.07 2.82 -7.14
N ALA A 60 -14.16 3.79 -7.26
CA ALA A 60 -13.00 3.67 -8.15
C ALA A 60 -12.01 2.61 -7.66
N ILE A 61 -11.71 2.56 -6.35
CA ILE A 61 -10.86 1.51 -5.76
C ILE A 61 -11.49 0.13 -5.95
N LEU A 62 -12.78 -0.03 -5.64
CA LEU A 62 -13.47 -1.30 -5.83
C LEU A 62 -13.59 -1.68 -7.30
N GLY A 63 -13.78 -0.71 -8.20
CA GLY A 63 -13.76 -0.94 -9.65
C GLY A 63 -12.41 -1.46 -10.14
N MET A 64 -11.32 -0.86 -9.62
CA MET A 64 -9.96 -1.30 -9.92
C MET A 64 -9.71 -2.72 -9.41
N ALA A 65 -10.11 -3.01 -8.16
CA ALA A 65 -9.99 -4.32 -7.55
C ALA A 65 -10.77 -5.41 -8.33
N ARG A 66 -12.01 -5.11 -8.74
CA ARG A 66 -12.83 -6.02 -9.57
C ARG A 66 -12.27 -6.22 -10.98
N GLY A 67 -11.58 -5.21 -11.52
CA GLY A 67 -10.97 -5.27 -12.84
C GLY A 67 -9.66 -6.05 -12.89
N ALA A 68 -9.02 -6.30 -11.75
CA ALA A 68 -7.75 -6.99 -11.64
C ALA A 68 -7.90 -8.52 -11.67
N ALA A 69 -6.83 -9.23 -12.04
CA ALA A 69 -6.74 -10.69 -11.87
C ALA A 69 -6.71 -11.08 -10.39
N ALA A 70 -5.96 -10.31 -9.61
CA ALA A 70 -5.80 -10.45 -8.18
C ALA A 70 -5.43 -9.09 -7.58
N THR A 71 -5.66 -8.95 -6.27
CA THR A 71 -5.27 -7.78 -5.51
C THR A 71 -4.34 -8.17 -4.37
N VAL A 72 -3.32 -7.35 -4.13
CA VAL A 72 -2.44 -7.46 -2.98
C VAL A 72 -2.70 -6.26 -2.08
N VAL A 73 -2.82 -6.48 -0.79
CA VAL A 73 -2.92 -5.45 0.24
C VAL A 73 -1.85 -5.67 1.29
N THR A 74 -1.44 -4.61 1.96
CA THR A 74 -0.29 -4.63 2.88
C THR A 74 -0.68 -4.74 4.35
N ASN A 75 -1.97 -4.62 4.67
CA ASN A 75 -2.50 -4.67 6.03
C ASN A 75 -3.84 -5.43 6.10
N VAL A 76 -4.20 -5.84 7.31
CA VAL A 76 -5.36 -6.69 7.58
C VAL A 76 -6.67 -5.93 7.37
N GLU A 77 -6.68 -4.66 7.74
CA GLU A 77 -7.83 -3.77 7.63
C GLU A 77 -8.29 -3.64 6.18
N ASP A 78 -7.36 -3.38 5.27
CA ASP A 78 -7.63 -3.24 3.84
C ASP A 78 -8.07 -4.57 3.22
N ARG A 79 -7.49 -5.70 3.65
CA ARG A 79 -7.94 -7.04 3.23
C ARG A 79 -9.40 -7.24 3.60
N ASP A 80 -9.72 -7.03 4.86
CA ASP A 80 -11.06 -7.28 5.39
C ASP A 80 -12.09 -6.33 4.76
N ASP A 81 -11.68 -5.09 4.46
CA ASP A 81 -12.46 -4.14 3.66
C ASP A 81 -12.83 -4.67 2.27
N LEU A 82 -11.87 -5.22 1.52
CA LEU A 82 -12.13 -5.77 0.19
C LEU A 82 -12.95 -7.06 0.24
N LEU A 83 -12.71 -7.92 1.24
CA LEU A 83 -13.48 -9.15 1.44
C LEU A 83 -14.94 -8.85 1.78
N ARG A 84 -15.22 -7.82 2.60
CA ARG A 84 -16.59 -7.35 2.87
C ARG A 84 -17.31 -6.87 1.62
N GLU A 85 -16.57 -6.32 0.66
CA GLU A 85 -17.07 -5.87 -0.64
C GLU A 85 -17.11 -6.99 -1.70
N GLN A 86 -16.89 -8.23 -1.28
CA GLN A 86 -16.91 -9.44 -2.09
C GLN A 86 -15.92 -9.40 -3.26
N ILE A 87 -14.78 -8.73 -3.06
CA ILE A 87 -13.68 -8.79 -4.03
C ILE A 87 -13.06 -10.19 -3.97
N ALA A 88 -12.91 -10.81 -5.14
CA ALA A 88 -12.25 -12.09 -5.29
C ALA A 88 -10.72 -11.93 -5.34
N ASN A 89 -9.98 -13.01 -5.02
CA ASN A 89 -8.52 -13.08 -5.16
C ASN A 89 -7.78 -11.92 -4.45
N VAL A 90 -8.11 -11.70 -3.18
CA VAL A 90 -7.42 -10.74 -2.30
C VAL A 90 -6.32 -11.45 -1.52
N HIS A 91 -5.10 -10.92 -1.58
CA HIS A 91 -3.92 -11.47 -0.91
C HIS A 91 -3.30 -10.46 0.04
N LEU A 92 -3.05 -10.86 1.28
CA LEU A 92 -2.32 -10.04 2.25
C LEU A 92 -0.83 -10.35 2.15
N ILE A 93 -0.04 -9.34 1.75
CA ILE A 93 1.42 -9.41 1.74
C ILE A 93 1.94 -8.16 2.46
N PRO A 94 2.33 -8.27 3.75
CA PRO A 94 2.83 -7.14 4.52
C PRO A 94 4.08 -6.51 3.91
N ILE A 95 4.26 -5.21 4.12
CA ILE A 95 5.49 -4.51 3.71
C ILE A 95 6.65 -5.03 4.58
N GLY A 96 7.67 -5.58 3.92
CA GLY A 96 8.93 -5.93 4.57
C GLY A 96 9.77 -4.69 4.87
N SER A 97 10.65 -4.79 5.88
CA SER A 97 11.64 -3.75 6.15
C SER A 97 12.73 -3.76 5.07
N ASN A 98 12.99 -2.58 4.48
CA ASN A 98 14.16 -2.36 3.62
C ASN A 98 15.39 -1.86 4.40
N ILE A 99 15.33 -1.88 5.74
CA ILE A 99 16.41 -1.40 6.61
C ILE A 99 17.19 -2.61 7.12
N ALA A 100 18.52 -2.56 6.99
CA ALA A 100 19.39 -3.54 7.59
C ALA A 100 19.17 -3.55 9.12
N PRO A 101 18.98 -4.72 9.76
CA PRO A 101 18.86 -4.78 11.20
C PRO A 101 20.05 -4.11 11.87
N ALA A 102 19.80 -3.19 12.81
CA ALA A 102 20.87 -2.63 13.62
C ALA A 102 21.39 -3.70 14.58
N ASP A 103 22.71 -3.75 14.77
CA ASP A 103 23.31 -4.59 15.81
C ASP A 103 23.05 -3.96 17.17
N LEU A 104 22.04 -4.48 17.87
CA LEU A 104 21.65 -4.01 19.19
C LEU A 104 22.69 -4.34 20.27
N ALA A 105 23.60 -5.30 20.05
CA ALA A 105 24.62 -5.65 21.02
C ALA A 105 25.66 -4.53 21.19
N ALA A 106 25.91 -3.76 20.12
CA ALA A 106 26.82 -2.61 20.13
C ALA A 106 26.15 -1.30 20.56
N PHE A 107 24.83 -1.28 20.76
CA PHE A 107 24.09 -0.06 21.08
C PHE A 107 24.13 0.27 22.57
N ASP A 108 24.90 1.30 22.94
CA ASP A 108 24.89 1.85 24.31
C ASP A 108 23.75 2.88 24.47
N GLY A 109 22.63 2.41 25.02
CA GLY A 109 21.46 3.25 25.29
C GLY A 109 21.71 4.36 26.33
N ALA A 110 22.64 4.17 27.27
CA ALA A 110 22.96 5.17 28.28
C ALA A 110 23.80 6.31 27.69
N ALA A 111 24.81 5.98 26.88
CA ALA A 111 25.59 6.97 26.14
C ALA A 111 24.71 7.75 25.14
N TRP A 112 23.82 7.06 24.42
CA TRP A 112 22.88 7.72 23.50
C TRP A 112 21.94 8.69 24.23
N ARG A 113 21.44 8.32 25.41
CA ARG A 113 20.62 9.20 26.27
C ARG A 113 21.42 10.40 26.77
N ALA A 114 22.63 10.17 27.30
CA ALA A 114 23.50 11.22 27.81
C ALA A 114 23.86 12.24 26.72
N ALA A 115 24.16 11.77 25.50
CA ALA A 115 24.42 12.62 24.34
C ALA A 115 23.22 13.50 23.94
N LYS A 116 22.00 13.13 24.35
CA LYS A 116 20.77 13.90 24.15
C LYS A 116 20.31 14.63 25.41
N ALA A 117 21.13 14.65 26.46
CA ALA A 117 20.81 15.21 27.78
C ALA A 117 19.52 14.63 28.39
N ILE A 118 19.22 13.36 28.11
CA ILE A 118 18.07 12.64 28.65
C ILE A 118 18.49 11.93 29.93
N PRO A 119 17.86 12.22 31.08
CA PRO A 119 18.17 11.52 32.33
C PRO A 119 17.88 10.00 32.27
N PRO A 120 18.63 9.18 33.04
CA PRO A 120 18.50 7.73 32.99
C PRO A 120 17.14 7.21 33.49
N ASP A 121 16.51 7.95 34.40
CA ASP A 121 15.20 7.65 35.00
C ASP A 121 14.01 8.20 34.19
N THR A 122 14.28 8.91 33.09
CA THR A 122 13.22 9.46 32.24
C THR A 122 12.64 8.37 31.33
N THR A 123 11.34 8.13 31.45
CA THR A 123 10.58 7.30 30.50
C THR A 123 10.62 7.91 29.11
N LEU A 124 11.04 7.12 28.12
CA LEU A 124 11.00 7.48 26.71
C LEU A 124 9.86 6.76 26.02
N ILE A 125 9.12 7.50 25.21
CA ILE A 125 8.06 6.98 24.34
C ILE A 125 8.50 7.27 22.91
N GLY A 126 8.65 6.22 22.11
CA GLY A 126 8.84 6.32 20.66
C GLY A 126 7.51 6.24 19.94
N TYR A 127 7.31 7.08 18.93
CA TYR A 127 6.15 7.09 18.05
C TYR A 127 6.59 7.33 16.60
#